data_AF-A0A0F9BBU6-F1
#
_entry.id   AF-A0A0F9BBU6-F1
#
_cell.length_a   1.000
_cell.length_b   1.000
_cell.length_c   1.000
_cell.angle_alpha   90.00
_cell.angle_beta   90.00
_cell.angle_gamma   90.00
#
_symmetry.space_group_name_H-M   'P 1'
#
loop_
_entity.id
_entity.type
_entity.pdbx_description
1 polymer ?
#
loop_
_entity_poly.entity_id
_entity_poly.type
_entity_poly.pdbx_seq_one_letter_code
_entity_poly.pdbx_strand_id
1 'polypeptide(L)'
;MLVKILHKGGREPLIIDDATLMIVEDANGNPVSLACEYGLPGRLGTFEVSHCKDPEFNELLGRLGINKTVIVHNLADDLKKPSNLPLAGAIMGG
;
A
#
# COMPACT_ATOMS: atom_id res chain seq x y z
N MET A 1 -2.85 -7.13 19.77
CA MET A 1 -3.84 -7.18 18.66
C MET A 1 -3.39 -8.26 17.73
N LEU A 2 -4.29 -9.12 17.23
CA LEU A 2 -3.88 -10.26 16.41
C LEU A 2 -3.81 -9.90 14.93
N VAL A 3 -2.60 -9.88 14.35
CA VAL A 3 -2.44 -9.80 12.89
C VAL A 3 -2.45 -11.22 12.32
N LYS A 4 -3.40 -11.49 11.43
CA LYS A 4 -3.47 -12.78 10.72
C LYS A 4 -3.04 -12.58 9.27
N ILE A 5 -1.92 -13.21 8.89
CA ILE A 5 -1.44 -13.22 7.52
C ILE A 5 -1.98 -14.47 6.84
N LEU A 6 -2.92 -14.27 5.92
CA LEU A 6 -3.50 -15.35 5.11
C LEU A 6 -2.55 -15.70 3.97
N HIS A 7 -2.03 -16.92 3.99
CA HIS A 7 -1.28 -17.46 2.87
C HIS A 7 -2.23 -18.06 1.82
N LYS A 8 -1.96 -17.78 0.54
CA LYS A 8 -2.71 -18.39 -0.56
C LYS A 8 -2.43 -19.89 -0.62
N GLY A 9 -3.44 -20.72 -0.37
CA GLY A 9 -3.43 -22.16 -0.59
C GLY A 9 -3.43 -23.00 0.69
N GLY A 10 -4.60 -23.27 1.24
CA GLY A 10 -4.90 -24.38 2.17
C GLY A 10 -4.11 -24.47 3.48
N ARG A 11 -3.18 -23.54 3.74
CA ARG A 11 -2.40 -23.48 4.97
C ARG A 11 -3.15 -22.67 6.00
N GLU A 12 -2.91 -23.01 7.27
CA GLU A 12 -3.40 -22.19 8.36
C GLU A 12 -2.76 -20.78 8.29
N PRO A 13 -3.52 -19.73 8.61
CA PRO A 13 -2.97 -18.37 8.69
C PRO A 13 -1.80 -18.33 9.66
N LEU A 14 -0.77 -17.53 9.31
CA LEU A 14 0.24 -17.18 10.29
C LEU A 14 -0.34 -16.11 11.22
N ILE A 15 -0.31 -16.40 12.52
CA ILE A 15 -0.87 -15.55 13.56
C ILE A 15 0.29 -14.86 14.29
N ILE A 16 0.24 -13.53 14.40
CA ILE A 16 1.21 -12.72 15.13
C ILE A 16 0.47 -11.91 16.20
N ASP A 17 0.72 -12.21 17.47
CA ASP A 17 -0.01 -11.63 18.62
C ASP A 17 0.45 -10.21 19.01
N ASP A 18 1.73 -9.89 18.76
CA ASP A 18 2.41 -8.67 19.25
C ASP A 18 3.01 -7.82 18.11
N ALA A 19 2.29 -7.71 16.98
CA ALA A 19 2.72 -6.86 15.87
C ALA A 19 2.36 -5.38 16.14
N THR A 20 3.37 -4.50 16.13
CA THR A 20 3.18 -3.03 16.24
C THR A 20 3.04 -2.34 14.88
N LEU A 21 3.50 -3.00 13.82
CA LEU A 21 3.46 -2.51 12.45
C LEU A 21 3.20 -3.68 11.49
N MET A 22 2.23 -3.50 10.61
CA MET A 22 1.95 -4.35 9.47
C MET A 22 2.03 -3.49 8.21
N ILE A 23 2.78 -3.95 7.22
CA ILE A 23 2.84 -3.35 5.88
C ILE A 23 2.46 -4.44 4.89
N VAL A 24 1.54 -4.12 3.98
CA VAL A 24 1.23 -4.92 2.81
C VAL A 24 1.95 -4.28 1.63
N GLU A 25 2.75 -5.04 0.91
CA GLU A 25 3.43 -4.58 -0.31
C GLU A 25 2.85 -5.26 -1.56
N ASP A 26 2.96 -4.58 -2.71
CA ASP A 26 2.69 -5.17 -4.02
C ASP A 26 3.83 -6.09 -4.49
N ALA A 27 3.71 -6.66 -5.69
CA ALA A 27 4.73 -7.55 -6.26
C ALA A 27 6.08 -6.86 -6.56
N ASN A 28 6.10 -5.52 -6.60
CA ASN A 28 7.30 -4.71 -6.81
C ASN A 28 7.90 -4.22 -5.47
N GLY A 29 7.31 -4.60 -4.34
CA GLY A 29 7.73 -4.15 -3.02
C GLY A 29 7.27 -2.72 -2.69
N ASN A 30 6.24 -2.18 -3.35
CA ASN A 30 5.67 -0.89 -2.95
C ASN A 30 4.62 -1.09 -1.86
N PRO A 31 4.64 -0.32 -0.76
CA PRO A 31 3.62 -0.43 0.27
C PRO A 31 2.24 -0.02 -0.26
N VAL A 32 1.25 -0.89 -0.17
CA VAL A 32 -0.14 -0.63 -0.61
C VAL A 32 -1.08 -0.39 0.56
N SER A 33 -0.75 -0.91 1.74
CA SER A 33 -1.49 -0.65 2.96
C SER A 33 -0.59 -0.80 4.17
N LEU A 34 -0.91 -0.07 5.24
CA LEU A 34 -0.25 -0.18 6.52
C LEU A 34 -1.28 -0.18 7.64
N ALA A 35 -0.94 -0.86 8.73
CA ALA A 35 -1.61 -0.74 10.01
C ALA A 35 -0.53 -0.61 11.08
N CYS A 36 -0.60 0.44 11.89
CA CYS A 36 0.38 0.72 12.92
C CYS A 36 -0.30 1.13 14.23
N GLU A 37 0.29 0.69 15.33
CA GLU A 37 -0.16 1.06 16.66
C GLU A 37 0.53 2.36 17.11
N TYR A 38 -0.28 3.38 17.41
CA TYR A 38 0.17 4.61 18.06
C TYR A 38 -0.26 4.60 19.53
N GLY A 39 0.72 4.67 20.43
CA GLY A 39 0.45 4.76 21.87
C GLY A 39 1.70 4.58 22.72
N LEU A 40 1.63 5.04 23.96
CA LEU A 40 2.66 4.74 24.97
C LEU A 40 2.51 3.28 25.43
N PRO A 41 3.62 2.55 25.66
CA PRO A 41 3.56 1.20 26.22
C PRO A 41 2.70 1.16 27.48
N GLY A 42 1.71 0.25 27.53
CA GLY A 42 0.83 0.06 28.68
C GLY A 42 -0.43 0.94 28.71
N ARG A 43 -0.75 1.67 27.64
CA ARG A 43 -2.07 2.32 27.45
C ARG A 43 -2.79 1.71 26.24
N LEU A 44 -4.12 1.86 26.18
CA LEU A 44 -4.90 1.49 24.98
C LEU A 44 -4.37 2.31 23.80
N GLY A 45 -3.60 1.67 22.91
CA GLY A 45 -3.10 2.26 21.68
C GLY A 45 -4.25 2.55 20.71
N THR A 46 -4.13 3.64 19.98
CA THR A 46 -4.95 3.90 18.79
C THR A 46 -4.27 3.28 17.59
N PHE A 47 -5.01 2.54 16.77
CA PHE A 47 -4.47 1.99 15.53
C PHE A 47 -4.76 2.94 14.38
N GLU A 48 -3.72 3.27 13.63
CA GLU A 48 -3.85 4.00 12.37
C GLU A 48 -3.68 3.01 11.22
N VAL A 49 -4.71 2.93 10.38
CA VAL A 49 -4.76 2.05 9.22
C VAL A 49 -4.94 2.93 8.00
N SER A 50 -4.09 2.76 7.00
CA SER A 50 -4.16 3.53 5.76
C SER A 50 -3.85 2.66 4.54
N HIS A 51 -4.45 3.01 3.42
CA HIS A 51 -4.25 2.42 2.11
C HIS A 51 -3.59 3.45 1.18
N CYS A 52 -2.88 3.02 0.14
CA CYS A 52 -2.18 3.90 -0.80
C CYS A 52 -3.06 4.90 -1.56
N LYS A 53 -4.40 4.79 -1.45
CA LYS A 53 -5.36 5.71 -2.05
C LYS A 53 -5.70 6.88 -1.11
N ASP A 54 -5.33 6.78 0.15
CA ASP A 54 -5.61 7.80 1.15
C ASP A 54 -4.63 8.97 0.96
N PRO A 55 -5.09 10.22 1.07
CA PRO A 55 -4.22 11.40 0.89
C PRO A 55 -3.02 11.43 1.85
N GLU A 56 -3.19 10.90 3.06
CA GLU A 56 -2.19 10.96 4.14
C GLU A 56 -1.20 9.78 4.10
N PHE A 57 -1.39 8.81 3.20
CA PHE A 57 -0.60 7.57 3.19
C PHE A 57 0.91 7.81 3.09
N ASN A 58 1.35 8.68 2.18
CA ASN A 58 2.78 8.98 2.03
C ASN A 58 3.36 9.74 3.22
N GLU A 59 2.54 10.55 3.91
CA GLU A 59 2.96 11.22 5.15
C GLU A 59 3.19 10.17 6.25
N LEU A 60 2.29 9.19 6.37
CA LEU A 60 2.43 8.09 7.33
C LEU A 60 3.65 7.23 7.06
N LEU A 61 3.94 6.89 5.80
CA LEU A 61 5.18 6.21 5.43
C LEU A 61 6.41 7.00 5.90
N GLY A 62 6.41 8.32 5.70
CA GLY A 62 7.48 9.21 6.16
C GLY A 62 7.65 9.21 7.68
N ARG A 63 6.54 9.27 8.44
CA ARG A 63 6.56 9.20 9.92
C ARG A 63 7.12 7.86 10.42
N LEU A 64 6.97 6.78 9.65
CA LEU A 64 7.50 5.44 9.93
C LEU A 64 8.95 5.24 9.43
N GLY A 65 9.57 6.25 8.81
CA GLY A 65 10.92 6.15 8.24
C GLY A 65 11.00 5.34 6.94
N ILE A 66 9.86 5.07 6.30
CA ILE A 66 9.78 4.36 5.03
C ILE A 66 9.96 5.37 3.91
N ASN A 67 11.18 5.44 3.37
CA ASN A 67 11.57 6.38 2.31
C ASN A 67 11.11 5.93 0.91
N LYS A 68 9.84 5.51 0.78
CA LYS A 68 9.19 5.17 -0.49
C LYS A 68 7.97 6.07 -0.67
N THR A 69 7.78 6.57 -1.89
CA THR A 69 6.59 7.34 -2.26
C THR A 69 5.72 6.50 -3.18
N VAL A 70 4.45 6.34 -2.83
CA VAL A 70 3.49 5.61 -3.63
C VAL A 70 2.60 6.59 -4.38
N ILE A 71 2.59 6.45 -5.70
CA ILE A 71 1.78 7.27 -6.60
C ILE A 71 0.71 6.37 -7.19
N VAL A 72 -0.54 6.58 -6.77
CA VAL A 72 -1.67 5.86 -7.34
C VAL A 72 -2.16 6.59 -8.58
N HIS A 73 -1.87 6.01 -9.74
CA HIS A 73 -2.43 6.46 -11.01
C HIS A 73 -3.81 5.83 -11.22
N ASN A 74 -4.83 6.67 -11.38
CA ASN A 74 -6.12 6.22 -11.87
C ASN A 74 -6.09 6.18 -13.39
N LEU A 75 -5.93 4.99 -13.96
CA LEU A 75 -5.93 4.80 -15.42
C LEU A 75 -7.18 5.39 -16.09
N ALA A 76 -8.33 5.42 -15.40
CA ALA A 76 -9.55 6.02 -15.93
C ALA A 76 -9.45 7.55 -16.11
N ASP A 77 -8.61 8.24 -15.33
CA ASP A 77 -8.39 9.68 -15.47
C ASP A 77 -7.34 9.99 -16.55
N ASP A 78 -6.38 9.09 -16.75
CA ASP A 78 -5.43 9.16 -17.87
C ASP A 78 -6.14 8.93 -19.21
N LEU A 79 -7.11 8.00 -19.26
CA LEU A 79 -7.93 7.74 -20.45
C LEU A 79 -8.88 8.88 -20.83
N LYS A 80 -9.23 9.78 -19.89
CA LYS A 80 -10.01 11.00 -20.17
C LYS A 80 -9.18 12.13 -20.78
N LYS A 81 -7.84 12.01 -20.79
CA LYS A 81 -6.90 12.99 -21.35
C LYS A 81 -6.16 12.36 -22.55
N PRO A 82 -6.76 12.36 -23.75
CA PRO A 82 -6.24 11.64 -24.92
C PRO A 82 -4.85 12.10 -25.40
N SER A 83 -4.32 13.23 -24.90
CA SER A 83 -3.00 13.75 -25.27
C SER A 83 -1.81 13.02 -24.61
N ASN A 84 -2.05 12.18 -23.59
CA ASN A 84 -0.97 11.51 -22.83
C ASN A 84 -0.88 10.00 -23.09
N LEU A 85 -1.71 9.46 -23.98
CA LEU A 85 -1.56 8.06 -24.39
C LEU A 85 -0.34 8.00 -25.33
N PRO A 86 0.67 7.15 -25.06
CA PRO A 86 1.71 6.90 -26.04
C PRO A 86 0.99 6.44 -27.30
N LEU A 87 1.13 7.22 -28.38
CA LEU A 87 0.64 6.84 -29.70
C LEU A 87 1.09 5.40 -29.91
N ALA A 88 0.13 4.47 -29.91
CA ALA A 88 0.39 3.08 -30.23
C ALA A 88 1.18 3.13 -31.55
N GLY A 89 2.45 2.75 -31.45
CA GLY A 89 3.44 3.02 -32.48
C GLY A 89 2.90 2.64 -33.85
N ALA A 90 3.14 3.54 -34.79
CA ALA A 90 3.01 3.33 -36.22
C ALA A 90 3.17 1.86 -36.62
N ILE A 91 2.04 1.16 -36.81
CA ILE A 91 2.00 -0.04 -37.66
C ILE A 91 1.72 0.48 -39.08
N MET A 92 2.69 1.17 -39.65
CA MET A 92 2.75 1.52 -41.07
C MET A 92 4.20 1.40 -41.49
N GLY A 93 4.56 0.27 -42.11
CA GLY A 93 5.83 0.12 -42.82
C GLY A 93 6.31 -1.32 -42.91
N GLY A 94 5.96 -2.01 -44.01
CA GLY A 94 6.56 -3.29 -44.42
C GLY A 94 5.58 -4.23 -45.07
#